data_AF-A0A9N9JYZ4-F1
#
_entry.id   AF-A0A9N9JYZ4-F1
#
_cell.length_a   1.000
_cell.length_b   1.000
_cell.length_c   1.000
_cell.angle_alpha   90.00
_cell.angle_beta   90.00
_cell.angle_gamma   90.00
#
_symmetry.space_group_name_H-M   'P 1'
#
loop_
_entity.id
_entity.type
_entity.pdbx_description
1 polymer ?
#
loop_
_entity_poly.entity_id
_entity_poly.type
_entity_poly.pdbx_seq_one_letter_code
_entity_poly.pdbx_strand_id
1 'polypeptide(L)'
;ETSSDAVVALSRLSRLRRELRPLNASEKIISATLNPEVTRLSNKVQKEHSEQRENEGIDFPDHFSLESVKKRLDEYDVSNIPDKQALADIMIMLCIHPAEIKNLRISNGAVTGYAKNRGQQDISRVFRSLEKNREWAKQLLTWIQDNICFGQLKDPGKLESTYLSTFLKKDEFIPESGEPLLPSSLCKLGAVFASVAHRPKNASKASTYASEALRHSPDNHTSPSKRYTIVNMWKRGEPYNQARPFYKQNAKVYSVLSKEIKALDKKLDDYHSEETVVNCIKSFSASTILRLGVDDIDYVKAK
;
A
#
# COMPACT_ATOMS: atom_id res chain seq x y z
N GLU A 1 -27.07 13.05 17.91
CA GLU A 1 -27.90 12.36 16.90
C GLU A 1 -27.98 13.05 15.52
N THR A 2 -27.45 14.27 15.32
CA THR A 2 -27.62 15.05 14.06
C THR A 2 -26.65 14.73 12.90
N SER A 3 -25.65 13.86 13.06
CA SER A 3 -24.59 13.64 12.05
C SER A 3 -24.95 12.61 10.96
N SER A 4 -25.65 11.54 11.33
CA SER A 4 -26.07 10.46 10.42
C SER A 4 -27.01 10.97 9.32
N ASP A 5 -27.92 11.86 9.69
CA ASP A 5 -29.01 12.31 8.81
C ASP A 5 -28.52 13.11 7.60
N ALA A 6 -27.43 13.87 7.76
CA ALA A 6 -26.84 14.62 6.65
C ALA A 6 -26.26 13.70 5.56
N VAL A 7 -25.61 12.60 5.95
CA VAL A 7 -25.04 11.61 5.01
C VAL A 7 -26.16 10.88 4.25
N VAL A 8 -27.21 10.48 4.98
CA VAL A 8 -28.39 9.83 4.39
C VAL A 8 -29.10 10.79 3.43
N ALA A 9 -29.31 12.05 3.83
CA ALA A 9 -29.90 13.08 2.99
C ALA A 9 -29.10 13.32 1.70
N LEU A 10 -27.76 13.45 1.80
CA LEU A 10 -26.91 13.62 0.62
C LEU A 10 -26.97 12.41 -0.33
N SER A 11 -27.00 11.19 0.23
CA SER A 11 -27.14 9.95 -0.53
C SER A 11 -28.46 9.92 -1.30
N ARG A 12 -29.58 10.26 -0.65
CA ARG A 12 -30.91 10.35 -1.28
C ARG A 12 -30.94 11.39 -2.40
N LEU A 13 -30.41 12.59 -2.17
CA LEU A 13 -30.30 13.64 -3.20
C LEU A 13 -29.42 13.21 -4.37
N SER A 14 -28.33 12.47 -4.12
CA SER A 14 -27.45 11.93 -5.16
C SER A 14 -28.15 10.87 -6.00
N ARG A 15 -28.95 10.00 -5.35
CA ARG A 15 -29.74 8.98 -6.04
C ARG A 15 -30.81 9.63 -6.92
N LEU A 16 -31.55 10.60 -6.37
CA LEU A 16 -32.56 11.38 -7.11
C LEU A 16 -31.96 12.00 -8.38
N ARG A 17 -30.81 12.67 -8.27
CA ARG A 17 -30.12 13.25 -9.44
C ARG A 17 -29.74 12.20 -10.49
N ARG A 18 -29.32 11.01 -10.07
CA ARG A 18 -28.97 9.90 -10.98
C ARG A 18 -30.21 9.36 -11.71
N GLU A 19 -31.36 9.34 -11.05
CA GLU A 19 -32.65 8.92 -11.63
C GLU A 19 -33.25 10.00 -12.53
N LEU A 20 -33.04 11.29 -12.26
CA LEU A 20 -33.52 12.41 -13.09
C LEU A 20 -32.76 12.57 -14.42
N ARG A 21 -31.46 12.23 -14.45
CA ARG A 21 -30.61 12.34 -15.67
C ARG A 21 -31.14 11.55 -16.88
N PRO A 22 -31.50 10.26 -16.78
CA PRO A 22 -32.06 9.51 -17.91
C PRO A 22 -33.46 9.98 -18.31
N LEU A 23 -34.14 10.78 -17.48
CA LEU A 23 -35.46 11.35 -17.77
C LEU A 23 -35.41 12.70 -18.50
N ASN A 24 -34.23 13.13 -18.97
CA ASN A 24 -34.01 14.43 -19.62
C ASN A 24 -34.48 15.63 -18.78
N ALA A 25 -34.42 15.53 -17.45
CA ALA A 25 -34.72 16.65 -16.56
C ALA A 25 -33.77 17.82 -16.85
N SER A 26 -34.28 19.05 -16.83
CA SER A 26 -33.46 20.23 -17.11
C SER A 26 -32.37 20.43 -16.06
N GLU A 27 -31.23 21.02 -16.45
CA GLU A 27 -30.11 21.29 -15.53
C GLU A 27 -30.54 22.18 -14.35
N LYS A 28 -31.55 23.03 -14.55
CA LYS A 28 -32.15 23.86 -13.49
C LYS A 28 -32.83 23.01 -12.41
N ILE A 29 -33.54 21.96 -12.80
CA ILE A 29 -34.19 21.01 -11.86
C ILE A 29 -33.12 20.21 -11.12
N ILE A 30 -32.10 19.72 -11.83
CA ILE A 30 -30.97 18.98 -11.22
C ILE A 30 -30.23 19.88 -10.21
N SER A 31 -29.94 21.12 -10.60
CA SER A 31 -29.22 22.09 -9.77
C SER A 31 -30.02 22.50 -8.53
N ALA A 32 -31.36 22.59 -8.61
CA ALA A 32 -32.20 22.90 -7.46
C ALA A 32 -32.14 21.83 -6.34
N THR A 33 -31.74 20.59 -6.67
CA THR A 33 -31.53 19.53 -5.67
C THR A 33 -30.18 19.63 -4.95
N LEU A 34 -29.29 20.53 -5.37
CA LEU A 34 -28.02 20.78 -4.67
C LEU A 34 -28.29 21.58 -3.39
N ASN A 35 -28.02 20.94 -2.25
CA ASN A 35 -28.05 21.60 -0.96
C ASN A 35 -26.59 21.73 -0.44
N PRO A 36 -26.00 22.93 -0.48
CA PRO A 36 -24.63 23.16 -0.02
C PRO A 36 -24.43 22.80 1.44
N GLU A 37 -25.42 23.04 2.29
CA GLU A 37 -25.32 22.81 3.73
C GLU A 37 -25.32 21.32 4.07
N VAL A 38 -26.22 20.54 3.46
CA VAL A 38 -26.23 19.07 3.57
C VAL A 38 -24.93 18.48 3.04
N THR A 39 -24.40 19.04 1.94
CA THR A 39 -23.11 18.63 1.38
C THR A 39 -21.97 18.89 2.36
N ARG A 40 -21.93 20.08 2.95
CA ARG A 40 -20.91 20.48 3.94
C ARG A 40 -20.95 19.58 5.17
N LEU A 41 -22.13 19.36 5.74
CA LEU A 41 -22.31 18.50 6.92
C LEU A 41 -21.93 17.05 6.62
N SER A 42 -22.40 16.48 5.49
CA SER A 42 -22.03 15.12 5.09
C SER A 42 -20.53 14.98 4.87
N ASN A 43 -19.86 15.95 4.24
CA ASN A 43 -18.42 15.92 4.04
C ASN A 43 -17.66 15.96 5.37
N LYS A 44 -18.14 16.74 6.36
CA LYS A 44 -17.58 16.79 7.71
C LYS A 44 -17.66 15.42 8.38
N VAL A 45 -18.83 14.78 8.37
CA VAL A 45 -19.04 13.45 8.97
C VAL A 45 -18.20 12.37 8.28
N GLN A 46 -18.12 12.39 6.95
CA GLN A 46 -17.27 11.47 6.20
C GLN A 46 -15.77 11.67 6.52
N LYS A 47 -15.35 12.92 6.73
CA LYS A 47 -13.98 13.24 7.15
C LYS A 47 -13.70 12.70 8.56
N GLU A 48 -14.59 12.96 9.52
CA GLU A 48 -14.48 12.45 10.90
C GLU A 48 -14.42 10.90 10.92
N HIS A 49 -15.33 10.22 10.20
CA HIS A 49 -15.30 8.76 10.08
C HIS A 49 -14.01 8.25 9.41
N SER A 50 -13.42 9.03 8.50
CA SER A 50 -12.15 8.67 7.86
C SER A 50 -10.98 8.79 8.84
N GLU A 51 -10.97 9.85 9.66
CA GLU A 51 -9.95 10.09 10.70
C GLU A 51 -10.03 9.05 11.83
N GLN A 52 -11.24 8.65 12.24
CA GLN A 52 -11.43 7.55 13.19
C GLN A 52 -10.83 6.24 12.67
N ARG A 53 -11.17 5.86 11.44
CA ARG A 53 -10.62 4.67 10.79
C ARG A 53 -9.09 4.72 10.70
N GLU A 54 -8.50 5.89 10.44
CA GLU A 54 -7.04 6.10 10.40
C GLU A 54 -6.34 5.80 11.73
N ASN A 55 -7.04 5.99 12.85
CA ASN A 55 -6.51 5.71 14.17
C ASN A 55 -6.72 4.24 14.58
N GLU A 56 -7.82 3.61 14.16
CA GLU A 56 -8.15 2.21 14.49
C GLU A 56 -7.27 1.20 13.75
N GLY A 57 -6.98 1.45 12.47
CA GLY A 57 -6.28 0.46 11.64
C GLY A 57 -7.22 -0.58 11.03
N ILE A 58 -6.64 -1.66 10.52
CA ILE A 58 -7.37 -2.87 10.15
C ILE A 58 -6.78 -3.98 10.98
N ASP A 59 -7.63 -4.60 11.79
CA ASP A 59 -7.34 -5.87 12.45
C ASP A 59 -7.65 -7.01 11.48
N PHE A 60 -6.73 -7.97 11.35
CA PHE A 60 -6.86 -9.11 10.47
C PHE A 60 -6.18 -10.33 11.10
N PRO A 61 -6.74 -11.54 10.96
CA PRO A 61 -6.15 -12.74 11.54
C PRO A 61 -4.82 -13.09 10.86
N ASP A 62 -3.96 -13.82 11.57
CA ASP A 62 -2.68 -14.34 11.08
C ASP A 62 -2.81 -15.14 9.77
N HIS A 63 -4.00 -15.70 9.51
CA HIS A 63 -4.33 -16.37 8.25
C HIS A 63 -4.18 -15.47 7.02
N PHE A 64 -4.43 -14.16 7.17
CA PHE A 64 -4.23 -13.15 6.12
C PHE A 64 -2.95 -12.34 6.33
N SER A 65 -2.01 -12.79 7.16
CA SER A 65 -0.69 -12.16 7.27
C SER A 65 0.06 -12.19 5.92
N LEU A 66 0.98 -11.25 5.75
CA LEU A 66 1.83 -11.16 4.56
C LEU A 66 2.52 -12.50 4.25
N GLU A 67 3.08 -13.14 5.28
CA GLU A 67 3.77 -14.42 5.14
C GLU A 67 2.79 -15.56 4.79
N SER A 68 1.57 -15.51 5.31
CA SER A 68 0.56 -16.56 5.09
C SER A 68 0.03 -16.53 3.67
N VAL A 69 -0.36 -15.34 3.22
CA VAL A 69 -0.81 -15.11 1.84
C VAL A 69 0.30 -15.47 0.86
N LYS A 70 1.53 -14.99 1.11
CA LYS A 70 2.66 -15.28 0.21
C LYS A 70 2.95 -16.78 0.11
N LYS A 71 3.01 -17.48 1.25
CA LYS A 71 3.24 -18.93 1.26
C LYS A 71 2.22 -19.67 0.39
N ARG A 72 0.92 -19.34 0.52
CA ARG A 72 -0.13 -19.98 -0.29
C ARG A 72 0.00 -19.65 -1.77
N LEU A 73 0.33 -18.40 -2.12
CA LEU A 73 0.55 -18.00 -3.53
C LEU A 73 1.69 -18.78 -4.20
N ASP A 74 2.72 -19.15 -3.44
CA ASP A 74 3.85 -19.96 -3.92
C ASP A 74 3.46 -21.45 -4.07
N GLU A 75 2.44 -21.92 -3.35
CA GLU A 75 1.99 -23.32 -3.28
C GLU A 75 0.83 -23.65 -4.23
N TYR A 76 0.15 -22.65 -4.80
CA TYR A 76 -1.01 -22.91 -5.65
C TYR A 76 -0.65 -23.63 -6.95
N ASP A 77 -1.39 -24.71 -7.21
CA ASP A 77 -1.40 -25.40 -8.51
C ASP A 77 -2.63 -24.96 -9.32
N VAL A 78 -2.37 -24.19 -10.39
CA VAL A 78 -3.39 -23.65 -11.31
C VAL A 78 -4.13 -24.72 -12.12
N SER A 79 -3.72 -25.98 -12.03
CA SER A 79 -4.42 -27.12 -12.64
C SER A 79 -5.67 -27.53 -11.84
N ASN A 80 -5.73 -27.18 -10.55
CA ASN A 80 -6.85 -27.52 -9.68
C ASN A 80 -7.95 -26.46 -9.73
N ILE A 81 -9.14 -26.78 -9.21
CA ILE A 81 -10.24 -25.81 -9.08
C ILE A 81 -9.92 -24.87 -7.89
N PRO A 82 -9.91 -23.54 -8.08
CA PRO A 82 -9.69 -22.59 -7.01
C PRO A 82 -10.86 -22.58 -6.04
N ASP A 83 -10.55 -22.41 -4.77
CA ASP A 83 -11.52 -22.20 -3.72
C ASP A 83 -11.70 -20.71 -3.37
N LYS A 84 -12.51 -20.44 -2.35
CA LYS A 84 -12.73 -19.07 -1.82
C LYS A 84 -11.46 -18.45 -1.27
N GLN A 85 -10.54 -19.27 -0.76
CA GLN A 85 -9.28 -18.81 -0.19
C GLN A 85 -8.36 -18.30 -1.29
N ALA A 86 -8.20 -19.08 -2.37
CA ALA A 86 -7.45 -18.68 -3.56
C ALA A 86 -7.95 -17.35 -4.14
N LEU A 87 -9.28 -17.19 -4.20
CA LEU A 87 -9.90 -15.93 -4.60
C LEU A 87 -9.49 -14.77 -3.68
N ALA A 88 -9.57 -14.96 -2.35
CA ALA A 88 -9.22 -13.92 -1.38
C ALA A 88 -7.72 -13.55 -1.47
N ASP A 89 -6.83 -14.53 -1.59
CA ASP A 89 -5.39 -14.32 -1.68
C ASP A 89 -5.00 -13.61 -2.98
N ILE A 90 -5.64 -13.95 -4.11
CA ILE A 90 -5.42 -13.25 -5.38
C ILE A 90 -5.95 -11.82 -5.34
N MET A 91 -7.06 -11.58 -4.63
CA MET A 91 -7.55 -10.22 -4.40
C MET A 91 -6.58 -9.39 -3.55
N ILE A 92 -5.98 -9.98 -2.50
CA ILE A 92 -4.92 -9.34 -1.71
C ILE A 92 -3.71 -9.10 -2.61
N MET A 93 -3.26 -10.12 -3.36
CA MET A 93 -2.08 -10.04 -4.23
C MET A 93 -2.17 -8.86 -5.20
N LEU A 94 -3.31 -8.74 -5.89
CA LEU A 94 -3.56 -7.74 -6.92
C LEU A 94 -4.16 -6.45 -6.40
N CYS A 95 -4.44 -6.33 -5.10
CA CYS A 95 -5.05 -5.15 -4.50
C CYS A 95 -6.36 -4.75 -5.19
N ILE A 96 -7.22 -5.72 -5.55
CA ILE A 96 -8.45 -5.48 -6.31
C ILE A 96 -9.71 -5.57 -5.45
N HIS A 97 -10.75 -4.86 -5.88
CA HIS A 97 -12.11 -5.09 -5.46
C HIS A 97 -12.74 -6.29 -6.18
N PRO A 98 -13.71 -6.98 -5.56
CA PRO A 98 -14.46 -8.07 -6.19
C PRO A 98 -14.98 -7.77 -7.59
N ALA A 99 -15.55 -6.58 -7.79
CA ALA A 99 -16.14 -6.16 -9.06
C ALA A 99 -15.12 -5.94 -10.19
N GLU A 100 -13.83 -5.84 -9.87
CA GLU A 100 -12.77 -5.59 -10.85
C GLU A 100 -12.25 -6.89 -11.46
N ILE A 101 -12.48 -8.05 -10.81
CA ILE A 101 -11.79 -9.30 -11.13
C ILE A 101 -12.00 -9.75 -12.58
N LYS A 102 -13.21 -9.57 -13.13
CA LYS A 102 -13.55 -9.98 -14.49
C LYS A 102 -12.90 -9.13 -15.57
N ASN A 103 -12.70 -7.85 -15.28
CA ASN A 103 -12.27 -6.88 -16.28
C ASN A 103 -10.75 -6.65 -16.21
N LEU A 104 -10.13 -6.94 -15.07
CA LEU A 104 -8.71 -6.72 -14.85
C LEU A 104 -7.85 -7.49 -15.85
N ARG A 105 -6.86 -6.83 -16.43
CA ARG A 105 -5.90 -7.43 -17.37
C ARG A 105 -4.49 -7.01 -17.01
N ILE A 106 -3.56 -7.96 -17.08
CA ILE A 106 -2.12 -7.73 -16.85
C ILE A 106 -1.40 -8.01 -18.18
N SER A 107 -0.74 -6.98 -18.72
CA SER A 107 -0.03 -7.06 -20.00
C SER A 107 1.12 -6.07 -20.06
N ASN A 108 2.28 -6.44 -20.61
CA ASN A 108 3.40 -5.54 -20.90
C ASN A 108 3.81 -4.62 -19.73
N GLY A 109 3.81 -5.14 -18.49
CA GLY A 109 4.18 -4.36 -17.30
C GLY A 109 3.10 -3.37 -16.81
N ALA A 110 1.92 -3.45 -17.42
CA ALA A 110 0.78 -2.61 -17.13
C ALA A 110 -0.44 -3.42 -16.66
N VAL A 111 -1.35 -2.71 -16.00
CA VAL A 111 -2.66 -3.18 -15.58
C VAL A 111 -3.74 -2.26 -16.12
N THR A 112 -4.80 -2.87 -16.66
CA THR A 112 -6.01 -2.20 -17.18
C THR A 112 -7.27 -2.86 -16.64
N GLY A 113 -8.45 -2.29 -16.91
CA GLY A 113 -9.74 -2.87 -16.55
C GLY A 113 -10.12 -2.74 -15.07
N TYR A 114 -9.48 -1.82 -14.34
CA TYR A 114 -9.82 -1.49 -12.96
C TYR A 114 -11.04 -0.56 -12.90
N ALA A 115 -11.75 -0.55 -11.77
CA ALA A 115 -12.97 0.23 -11.61
C ALA A 115 -12.65 1.68 -11.22
N LYS A 116 -13.63 2.58 -11.44
CA LYS A 116 -13.66 4.01 -11.04
C LYS A 116 -13.05 5.03 -12.01
N ASN A 117 -12.64 4.66 -13.22
CA ASN A 117 -12.41 5.62 -14.31
C ASN A 117 -13.76 6.07 -14.91
N ARG A 118 -14.53 6.91 -14.21
CA ARG A 118 -15.86 7.36 -14.67
C ARG A 118 -15.75 8.16 -15.97
N GLY A 119 -16.11 7.55 -17.10
CA GLY A 119 -16.16 8.21 -18.41
C GLY A 119 -14.80 8.49 -19.03
N GLN A 120 -13.72 7.91 -18.50
CA GLN A 120 -12.38 8.03 -19.07
C GLN A 120 -12.01 6.73 -19.81
N GLN A 121 -11.17 6.84 -20.84
CA GLN A 121 -10.58 5.66 -21.48
C GLN A 121 -9.79 4.84 -20.45
N ASP A 122 -9.66 3.54 -20.71
CA ASP A 122 -8.92 2.63 -19.84
C ASP A 122 -7.42 2.96 -19.92
N ILE A 123 -6.93 3.70 -18.92
CA ILE A 123 -5.54 4.13 -18.85
C ILE A 123 -4.71 3.02 -18.22
N SER A 124 -3.71 2.56 -18.96
CA SER A 124 -2.66 1.66 -18.47
C SER A 124 -1.98 2.19 -17.20
N ARG A 125 -1.93 1.38 -16.14
CA ARG A 125 -1.24 1.69 -14.88
C ARG A 125 -0.09 0.74 -14.61
N VAL A 126 0.92 1.20 -13.89
CA VAL A 126 2.09 0.40 -13.51
C VAL A 126 1.65 -0.85 -12.74
N PHE A 127 2.16 -2.02 -13.13
CA PHE A 127 1.96 -3.25 -12.36
C PHE A 127 2.74 -3.18 -11.04
N ARG A 128 2.00 -3.09 -9.94
CA ARG A 128 2.52 -3.22 -8.57
C ARG A 128 1.61 -4.16 -7.80
N SER A 129 2.16 -5.28 -7.32
CA SER A 129 1.41 -6.33 -6.63
C SER A 129 2.30 -6.98 -5.57
N LEU A 130 1.71 -7.79 -4.67
CA LEU A 130 2.47 -8.61 -3.72
C LEU A 130 3.39 -9.59 -4.45
N GLU A 131 2.86 -10.29 -5.46
CA GLU A 131 3.65 -11.12 -6.35
C GLU A 131 4.40 -10.25 -7.36
N LYS A 132 5.71 -10.43 -7.45
CA LYS A 132 6.58 -9.65 -8.33
C LYS A 132 6.73 -10.28 -9.70
N ASN A 133 6.68 -11.61 -9.75
CA ASN A 133 6.68 -12.36 -11.00
C ASN A 133 5.35 -12.10 -11.72
N ARG A 134 5.40 -11.20 -12.70
CA ARG A 134 4.25 -10.79 -13.49
C ARG A 134 3.59 -11.96 -14.21
N GLU A 135 4.37 -12.89 -14.75
CA GLU A 135 3.82 -14.02 -15.48
C GLU A 135 3.06 -14.95 -14.53
N TRP A 136 3.60 -15.17 -13.32
CA TRP A 136 2.90 -15.94 -12.29
C TRP A 136 1.61 -15.23 -11.82
N ALA A 137 1.68 -13.93 -11.51
CA ALA A 137 0.51 -13.15 -11.13
C ALA A 137 -0.58 -13.14 -12.21
N LYS A 138 -0.17 -13.13 -13.48
CA LYS A 138 -1.09 -13.22 -14.63
C LYS A 138 -1.72 -14.60 -14.72
N GLN A 139 -0.95 -15.68 -14.55
CA GLN A 139 -1.48 -17.05 -14.54
C GLN A 139 -2.52 -17.24 -13.42
N LEU A 140 -2.22 -16.79 -12.20
CA LEU A 140 -3.16 -16.83 -11.08
C LEU A 140 -4.44 -16.02 -11.34
N LEU A 141 -4.33 -14.83 -11.94
CA LEU A 141 -5.49 -14.04 -12.33
C LEU A 141 -6.36 -14.77 -13.35
N THR A 142 -5.75 -15.29 -14.42
CA THR A 142 -6.44 -16.04 -15.47
C THR A 142 -7.10 -17.30 -14.92
N TRP A 143 -6.41 -18.03 -14.04
CA TRP A 143 -6.94 -19.20 -13.35
C TRP A 143 -8.27 -18.90 -12.62
N ILE A 144 -8.33 -17.81 -11.86
CA ILE A 144 -9.58 -17.39 -11.21
C ILE A 144 -10.63 -16.93 -12.21
N GLN A 145 -10.25 -16.14 -13.21
CA GLN A 145 -11.17 -15.64 -14.23
C GLN A 145 -11.83 -16.78 -15.01
N ASP A 146 -11.06 -17.77 -15.44
CA ASP A 146 -11.54 -18.93 -16.19
C ASP A 146 -12.49 -19.76 -15.35
N ASN A 147 -12.15 -20.06 -14.10
CA ASN A 147 -13.05 -20.80 -13.20
C ASN A 147 -14.34 -20.04 -12.89
N ILE A 148 -14.32 -18.70 -12.88
CA ILE A 148 -15.56 -17.90 -12.81
C ILE A 148 -16.35 -18.01 -14.12
N CYS A 149 -15.70 -17.93 -15.27
CA CYS A 149 -16.33 -18.04 -16.59
C CYS A 149 -16.96 -19.43 -16.79
N PHE A 150 -16.31 -20.50 -16.35
CA PHE A 150 -16.83 -21.88 -16.39
C PHE A 150 -17.84 -22.17 -15.27
N GLY A 151 -18.14 -21.22 -14.38
CA GLY A 151 -19.11 -21.38 -13.30
C GLY A 151 -18.65 -22.29 -12.15
N GLN A 152 -17.38 -22.69 -12.14
CA GLN A 152 -16.77 -23.48 -11.07
C GLN A 152 -16.50 -22.65 -9.81
N LEU A 153 -16.28 -21.34 -9.99
CA LEU A 153 -16.17 -20.37 -8.91
C LEU A 153 -17.25 -19.27 -9.06
N LYS A 154 -17.92 -18.92 -7.95
CA LYS A 154 -18.96 -17.88 -7.99
C LYS A 154 -18.36 -16.50 -8.24
N ASP A 155 -18.97 -15.75 -9.15
CA ASP A 155 -18.60 -14.37 -9.43
C ASP A 155 -18.79 -13.45 -8.20
N PRO A 156 -17.70 -12.86 -7.66
CA PRO A 156 -17.79 -12.00 -6.49
C PRO A 156 -18.21 -10.55 -6.82
N GLY A 157 -18.28 -10.18 -8.11
CA GLY A 157 -18.71 -8.86 -8.57
C GLY A 157 -20.23 -8.69 -8.74
N LYS A 158 -21.00 -9.79 -8.72
CA LYS A 158 -22.46 -9.74 -8.90
C LYS A 158 -23.15 -9.12 -7.67
N LEU A 159 -24.14 -8.24 -7.91
CA LEU A 159 -24.80 -7.37 -6.91
C LEU A 159 -25.45 -8.11 -5.70
N GLU A 160 -25.55 -9.43 -5.77
CA GLU A 160 -26.15 -10.30 -4.74
C GLU A 160 -25.13 -11.24 -4.07
N SER A 161 -23.84 -11.11 -4.37
CA SER A 161 -22.84 -12.05 -3.85
C SER A 161 -22.45 -11.69 -2.40
N THR A 162 -23.22 -12.19 -1.44
CA THR A 162 -22.74 -12.42 -0.06
C THR A 162 -21.60 -13.44 -0.02
N TYR A 163 -21.23 -14.03 -1.15
CA TYR A 163 -20.28 -15.13 -1.29
C TYR A 163 -18.96 -14.91 -0.55
N LEU A 164 -18.27 -13.79 -0.82
CA LEU A 164 -16.99 -13.50 -0.20
C LEU A 164 -17.16 -12.92 1.21
N SER A 165 -18.22 -12.14 1.46
CA SER A 165 -18.46 -11.60 2.80
C SER A 165 -18.85 -12.69 3.81
N THR A 166 -19.61 -13.70 3.40
CA THR A 166 -19.92 -14.89 4.21
C THR A 166 -18.66 -15.69 4.49
N PHE A 167 -17.75 -15.83 3.51
CA PHE A 167 -16.46 -16.47 3.71
C PHE A 167 -15.65 -15.76 4.80
N LEU A 168 -15.48 -14.44 4.69
CA LEU A 168 -14.70 -13.63 5.63
C LEU A 168 -15.33 -13.50 7.03
N LYS A 169 -16.60 -13.86 7.19
CA LYS A 169 -17.34 -13.83 8.45
C LYS A 169 -17.30 -15.14 9.24
N LYS A 170 -16.66 -16.18 8.71
CA LYS A 170 -16.49 -17.42 9.47
C LYS A 170 -15.63 -17.16 10.70
N ASP A 171 -15.92 -17.88 11.79
CA ASP A 171 -15.22 -17.74 13.07
C ASP A 171 -13.70 -17.88 12.95
N GLU A 172 -13.21 -18.73 12.04
CA GLU A 172 -11.78 -18.91 11.73
C GLU A 172 -11.07 -17.64 11.24
N PHE A 173 -11.82 -16.66 10.72
CA PHE A 173 -11.29 -15.41 10.19
C PHE A 173 -11.73 -14.17 10.97
N ILE A 174 -12.45 -14.34 12.06
CA ILE A 174 -12.80 -13.23 12.95
C ILE A 174 -11.53 -12.86 13.73
N PRO A 175 -11.04 -11.62 13.59
CA PRO A 175 -9.85 -11.18 14.29
C PRO A 175 -10.14 -10.95 15.79
N GLU A 176 -9.09 -10.70 16.60
CA GLU A 176 -9.22 -10.55 18.05
C GLU A 176 -10.17 -9.42 18.47
N SER A 177 -10.27 -8.35 17.66
CA SER A 177 -11.25 -7.27 17.88
C SER A 177 -12.71 -7.71 17.74
N GLY A 178 -12.98 -8.88 17.16
CA GLY A 178 -14.34 -9.41 16.94
C GLY A 178 -15.05 -8.86 15.70
N GLU A 179 -14.45 -7.90 14.98
CA GLU A 179 -15.04 -7.35 13.76
C GLU A 179 -14.61 -8.13 12.51
N PRO A 180 -15.55 -8.73 11.75
CA PRO A 180 -15.18 -9.54 10.59
C PRO A 180 -14.61 -8.67 9.46
N LEU A 181 -13.68 -9.26 8.70
CA LEU A 181 -13.10 -8.60 7.54
C LEU A 181 -14.14 -8.33 6.45
N LEU A 182 -14.04 -7.15 5.85
CA LEU A 182 -14.79 -6.80 4.65
C LEU A 182 -13.99 -7.16 3.40
N PRO A 183 -14.64 -7.49 2.26
CA PRO A 183 -13.96 -7.66 0.99
C PRO A 183 -13.08 -6.47 0.58
N SER A 184 -13.46 -5.25 0.98
CA SER A 184 -12.67 -4.04 0.75
C SER A 184 -11.41 -3.96 1.63
N SER A 185 -11.38 -4.64 2.78
CA SER A 185 -10.19 -4.73 3.64
C SER A 185 -9.09 -5.53 2.96
N LEU A 186 -9.41 -6.58 2.20
CA LEU A 186 -8.43 -7.38 1.45
C LEU A 186 -7.61 -6.52 0.47
N CYS A 187 -8.28 -5.61 -0.24
CA CYS A 187 -7.64 -4.65 -1.15
C CYS A 187 -6.66 -3.71 -0.41
N LYS A 188 -7.01 -3.28 0.81
CA LYS A 188 -6.15 -2.43 1.66
C LYS A 188 -4.94 -3.20 2.19
N LEU A 189 -5.14 -4.43 2.66
CA LEU A 189 -4.05 -5.34 3.05
C LEU A 189 -3.09 -5.54 1.90
N GLY A 190 -3.63 -5.84 0.72
CA GLY A 190 -2.88 -5.99 -0.52
C GLY A 190 -1.96 -4.81 -0.82
N ALA A 191 -2.48 -3.58 -0.72
CA ALA A 191 -1.72 -2.37 -1.02
C ALA A 191 -0.49 -2.21 -0.10
N VAL A 192 -0.66 -2.52 1.18
CA VAL A 192 0.44 -2.48 2.16
C VAL A 192 1.42 -3.62 1.93
N PHE A 193 0.93 -4.83 1.68
CA PHE A 193 1.76 -5.99 1.39
C PHE A 193 2.59 -5.82 0.13
N ALA A 194 1.99 -5.30 -0.94
CA ALA A 194 2.71 -4.92 -2.15
C ALA A 194 3.79 -3.87 -1.84
N SER A 195 3.45 -2.80 -1.10
CA SER A 195 4.43 -1.79 -0.71
C SER A 195 5.63 -2.42 0.01
N VAL A 196 5.39 -3.26 1.02
CA VAL A 196 6.45 -3.97 1.78
C VAL A 196 7.27 -4.89 0.89
N ALA A 197 6.62 -5.69 0.04
CA ALA A 197 7.30 -6.61 -0.87
C ALA A 197 8.28 -5.88 -1.77
N HIS A 198 7.94 -4.68 -2.23
CA HIS A 198 8.76 -3.84 -3.10
C HIS A 198 9.86 -3.03 -2.36
N ARG A 199 10.00 -3.19 -1.04
CA ARG A 199 11.10 -2.64 -0.20
C ARG A 199 11.45 -1.17 -0.53
N PRO A 200 10.53 -0.23 -0.27
CA PRO A 200 10.74 1.18 -0.56
C PRO A 200 11.92 1.75 0.22
N LYS A 201 12.65 2.69 -0.38
CA LYS A 201 13.81 3.35 0.25
C LYS A 201 13.42 4.29 1.40
N ASN A 202 12.19 4.80 1.39
CA ASN A 202 11.67 5.73 2.40
C ASN A 202 10.13 5.66 2.50
N ALA A 203 9.55 6.28 3.53
CA ALA A 203 8.11 6.26 3.80
C ALA A 203 7.26 6.91 2.68
N SER A 204 7.77 7.96 2.03
CA SER A 204 7.07 8.59 0.91
C SER A 204 6.98 7.61 -0.27
N LYS A 205 8.07 6.90 -0.58
CA LYS A 205 8.10 5.87 -1.63
C LYS A 205 7.20 4.67 -1.27
N ALA A 206 7.12 4.29 0.01
CA ALA A 206 6.18 3.27 0.47
C ALA A 206 4.71 3.65 0.16
N SER A 207 4.37 4.91 0.40
CA SER A 207 3.04 5.44 0.10
C SER A 207 2.77 5.48 -1.41
N THR A 208 3.77 5.87 -2.21
CA THR A 208 3.69 5.80 -3.68
C THR A 208 3.46 4.37 -4.16
N TYR A 209 4.15 3.39 -3.57
CA TYR A 209 4.01 1.97 -3.96
C TYR A 209 2.62 1.43 -3.66
N ALA A 210 2.08 1.74 -2.47
CA ALA A 210 0.71 1.39 -2.13
C ALA A 210 -0.31 2.05 -3.08
N SER A 211 -0.13 3.32 -3.41
CA SER A 211 -0.99 4.02 -4.38
C SER A 211 -0.95 3.40 -5.77
N GLU A 212 0.23 3.03 -6.26
CA GLU A 212 0.39 2.36 -7.55
C GLU A 212 -0.27 0.98 -7.54
N ALA A 213 -0.15 0.23 -6.44
CA ALA A 213 -0.82 -1.07 -6.29
C ALA A 213 -2.36 -0.94 -6.31
N LEU A 214 -2.89 0.12 -5.71
CA LEU A 214 -4.30 0.49 -5.77
C LEU A 214 -4.74 1.11 -7.09
N ARG A 215 -3.78 1.34 -8.02
CA ARG A 215 -4.02 1.92 -9.35
C ARG A 215 -4.67 3.30 -9.28
N HIS A 216 -4.38 4.06 -8.23
CA HIS A 216 -4.86 5.44 -8.11
C HIS A 216 -4.22 6.34 -9.16
N SER A 217 -5.03 7.26 -9.72
CA SER A 217 -4.48 8.27 -10.62
C SER A 217 -3.59 9.23 -9.83
N PRO A 218 -2.36 9.51 -10.29
CA PRO A 218 -1.49 10.51 -9.65
C PRO A 218 -2.10 11.91 -9.73
N ASP A 219 -2.87 12.20 -10.77
CA ASP A 219 -3.53 13.49 -11.01
C ASP A 219 -4.76 13.71 -10.11
N ASN A 220 -5.24 12.64 -9.46
CA ASN A 220 -6.39 12.73 -8.59
C ASN A 220 -5.92 13.08 -7.16
N HIS A 221 -5.83 14.38 -6.88
CA HIS A 221 -5.48 14.93 -5.57
C HIS A 221 -6.38 14.46 -4.40
N THR A 222 -7.48 13.75 -4.69
CA THR A 222 -8.50 13.33 -3.73
C THR A 222 -8.19 12.00 -3.01
N SER A 223 -7.09 11.31 -3.33
CA SER A 223 -6.73 10.06 -2.65
C SER A 223 -5.47 10.25 -1.82
N PRO A 224 -5.55 10.61 -0.53
CA PRO A 224 -4.39 10.45 0.32
C PRO A 224 -4.12 8.95 0.37
N SER A 225 -3.01 8.51 -0.20
CA SER A 225 -2.37 7.22 0.10
C SER A 225 -2.41 6.90 1.61
N LYS A 226 -2.34 7.97 2.43
CA LYS A 226 -2.57 7.97 3.88
C LYS A 226 -3.83 7.22 4.33
N ARG A 227 -4.92 7.21 3.55
CA ARG A 227 -6.19 6.51 3.86
C ARG A 227 -6.16 5.00 3.61
N TYR A 228 -5.16 4.50 2.89
CA TYR A 228 -5.06 3.09 2.52
C TYR A 228 -3.81 2.41 3.10
N THR A 229 -2.85 3.17 3.60
CA THR A 229 -1.77 2.71 4.49
C THR A 229 -2.18 2.58 5.96
N ILE A 230 -3.48 2.66 6.24
CA ILE A 230 -4.14 2.36 7.51
C ILE A 230 -4.26 0.84 7.66
N VAL A 231 -3.14 0.15 7.67
CA VAL A 231 -3.08 -1.27 8.06
C VAL A 231 -2.13 -1.33 9.23
N ASN A 232 -2.57 -1.93 10.32
CA ASN A 232 -1.69 -2.21 11.44
C ASN A 232 -0.86 -3.43 11.04
N MET A 233 0.46 -3.29 10.95
CA MET A 233 1.33 -4.43 10.66
C MET A 233 1.88 -5.00 11.97
N TRP A 234 1.90 -6.33 12.06
CA TRP A 234 2.60 -7.10 13.07
C TRP A 234 3.13 -8.39 12.44
N LYS A 235 4.07 -9.05 13.13
CA LYS A 235 4.58 -10.34 12.67
C LYS A 235 3.62 -11.44 13.08
N ARG A 236 3.42 -12.44 12.23
CA ARG A 236 2.65 -13.65 12.60
C ARG A 236 3.03 -14.15 14.00
N GLY A 237 2.03 -14.39 14.85
CA GLY A 237 2.20 -14.82 16.24
C GLY A 237 2.42 -13.70 17.26
N GLU A 238 2.49 -12.43 16.86
CA GLU A 238 2.45 -11.28 17.79
C GLU A 238 0.99 -10.87 18.08
N PRO A 239 0.65 -10.54 19.34
CA PRO A 239 -0.71 -10.15 19.71
C PRO A 239 -1.09 -8.77 19.13
N TYR A 240 -2.38 -8.57 18.83
CA TYR A 240 -2.88 -7.35 18.18
C TYR A 240 -2.55 -6.06 18.95
N ASN A 241 -2.48 -6.13 20.28
CA ASN A 241 -2.14 -4.98 21.12
C ASN A 241 -0.72 -4.41 20.89
N GLN A 242 0.16 -5.15 20.19
CA GLN A 242 1.49 -4.70 19.78
C GLN A 242 1.54 -4.16 18.35
N ALA A 243 0.43 -4.28 17.61
CA ALA A 243 0.33 -3.85 16.23
C ALA A 243 0.53 -2.34 16.10
N ARG A 244 1.28 -1.94 15.07
CA ARG A 244 1.54 -0.52 14.79
C ARG A 244 1.06 -0.16 13.40
N PRO A 245 0.46 1.03 13.21
CA PRO A 245 0.11 1.49 11.88
C PRO A 245 1.35 1.51 10.99
N PHE A 246 1.24 0.94 9.79
CA PHE A 246 2.34 0.78 8.84
C PHE A 246 3.13 2.07 8.60
N TYR A 247 2.45 3.23 8.55
CA TYR A 247 3.09 4.53 8.39
C TYR A 247 3.90 4.98 9.63
N LYS A 248 3.44 4.66 10.85
CA LYS A 248 4.15 4.97 12.11
C LYS A 248 5.37 4.08 12.31
N GLN A 249 5.28 2.81 11.95
CA GLN A 249 6.40 1.86 12.04
C GLN A 249 7.55 2.29 11.12
N ASN A 250 7.21 2.67 9.89
CA ASN A 250 8.17 3.27 8.95
C ASN A 250 8.81 4.54 9.53
N ALA A 251 8.03 5.50 10.03
CA ALA A 251 8.58 6.74 10.58
C ALA A 251 9.61 6.49 11.71
N LYS A 252 9.33 5.55 12.62
CA LYS A 252 10.25 5.18 13.70
C LYS A 252 11.53 4.54 13.15
N VAL A 253 11.43 3.54 12.27
CA VAL A 253 12.58 2.87 11.64
C VAL A 253 13.45 3.88 10.86
N TYR A 254 12.83 4.76 10.07
CA TYR A 254 13.56 5.79 9.33
C TYR A 254 14.21 6.83 10.25
N SER A 255 13.58 7.20 11.37
CA SER A 255 14.21 8.09 12.34
C SER A 255 15.44 7.49 13.02
N VAL A 256 15.44 6.18 13.26
CA VAL A 256 16.60 5.46 13.82
C VAL A 256 17.70 5.36 12.77
N LEU A 257 17.38 4.89 11.56
CA LEU A 257 18.34 4.80 10.45
C LEU A 257 18.92 6.17 10.08
N SER A 258 18.11 7.24 10.09
CA SER A 258 18.59 8.60 9.82
C SER A 258 19.56 9.09 10.89
N LYS A 259 19.35 8.73 12.17
CA LYS A 259 20.31 9.03 13.24
C LYS A 259 21.60 8.24 13.07
N GLU A 260 21.51 6.96 12.72
CA GLU A 260 22.68 6.11 12.44
C GLU A 260 23.49 6.60 11.25
N ILE A 261 22.83 6.99 10.15
CA ILE A 261 23.47 7.59 8.99
C ILE A 261 24.19 8.89 9.37
N LYS A 262 23.53 9.79 10.11
CA LYS A 262 24.19 11.03 10.59
C LYS A 262 25.38 10.75 11.50
N ALA A 263 25.32 9.69 12.32
CA ALA A 263 26.42 9.29 13.18
C ALA A 263 27.59 8.69 12.38
N LEU A 264 27.31 7.95 11.31
CA LEU A 264 28.32 7.43 10.39
C LEU A 264 28.96 8.52 9.54
N ASP A 265 28.15 9.48 9.06
CA ASP A 265 28.61 10.64 8.28
C ASP A 265 29.59 11.49 9.11
N LYS A 266 29.22 11.76 10.38
CA LYS A 266 30.11 12.43 11.33
C LYS A 266 31.41 11.65 11.57
N LYS A 267 31.34 10.32 11.73
CA LYS A 267 32.53 9.49 11.89
C LYS A 267 33.43 9.55 10.65
N LEU A 268 32.84 9.58 9.45
CA LEU A 268 33.58 9.70 8.20
C LEU A 268 34.29 11.05 8.07
N ASP A 269 33.64 12.14 8.48
CA ASP A 269 34.25 13.47 8.57
C ASP A 269 35.41 13.49 9.57
N ASP A 270 35.23 12.85 10.73
CA ASP A 270 36.28 12.72 11.76
C ASP A 270 37.48 11.93 11.19
N TYR A 271 37.26 10.82 10.46
CA TYR A 271 38.31 10.05 9.78
C TYR A 271 39.04 10.87 8.69
N HIS A 272 38.32 11.65 7.88
CA HIS A 272 38.94 12.52 6.88
C HIS A 272 39.73 13.68 7.51
N SER A 273 39.31 14.15 8.68
CA SER A 273 40.08 15.11 9.47
C SER A 273 41.38 14.48 10.01
N GLU A 274 41.35 13.23 10.47
CA GLU A 274 42.54 12.51 10.93
C GLU A 274 43.52 12.23 9.79
N GLU A 275 43.06 11.84 8.60
CA GLU A 275 43.91 11.64 7.42
C GLU A 275 44.58 12.95 6.98
N THR A 276 43.89 14.08 7.14
CA THR A 276 44.44 15.42 6.91
C THR A 276 45.51 15.78 7.94
N VAL A 277 45.32 15.40 9.22
CA VAL A 277 46.31 15.58 10.29
C VAL A 277 47.54 14.69 10.08
N VAL A 278 47.36 13.42 9.67
CA VAL A 278 48.47 12.51 9.34
C VAL A 278 49.28 13.02 8.13
N ASN A 279 48.62 13.57 7.12
CA ASN A 279 49.30 14.17 5.96
C ASN A 279 49.98 15.50 6.32
N CYS A 280 49.42 16.30 7.22
CA CYS A 280 50.08 17.48 7.79
C CYS A 280 51.31 17.11 8.64
N ILE A 281 51.26 16.02 9.42
CA ILE A 281 52.41 15.54 10.20
C ILE A 281 53.54 15.04 9.27
N LYS A 282 53.20 14.33 8.19
CA LYS A 282 54.17 13.88 7.18
C LYS A 282 54.82 15.04 6.41
N SER A 283 54.04 16.07 6.07
CA SER A 283 54.59 17.26 5.40
C SER A 283 55.43 18.11 6.36
N PHE A 284 55.07 18.17 7.65
CA PHE A 284 55.86 18.83 8.69
C PHE A 284 57.19 18.09 8.93
N SER A 285 57.20 16.75 9.00
CA SER A 285 58.45 16.00 9.20
C SER A 285 59.42 16.13 8.03
N ALA A 286 58.93 16.11 6.78
CA ALA A 286 59.77 16.29 5.59
C ALA A 286 60.36 17.72 5.49
N SER A 287 59.57 18.73 5.86
CA SER A 287 59.99 20.13 5.92
C SER A 287 61.04 20.39 7.02
N THR A 288 60.88 19.77 8.20
CA THR A 288 61.84 19.87 9.30
C THR A 288 63.17 19.17 8.98
N ILE A 289 63.14 18.02 8.30
CA ILE A 289 64.35 17.31 7.85
C ILE A 289 65.13 18.15 6.83
N LEU A 290 64.46 18.83 5.89
CA LEU A 290 65.11 19.73 4.94
C LEU A 290 65.66 21.02 5.58
N ARG A 291 65.02 21.53 6.65
CA ARG A 291 65.47 22.75 7.34
C ARG A 291 66.62 22.52 8.34
N LEU A 292 66.80 21.29 8.82
CA LEU A 292 67.88 20.96 9.75
C LEU A 292 69.23 20.70 9.06
N GLY A 293 69.31 20.80 7.73
CA GLY A 293 70.58 20.77 7.00
C GLY A 293 71.43 19.53 7.33
N VAL A 294 70.80 18.37 7.46
CA VAL A 294 71.53 17.11 7.62
C VAL A 294 71.91 16.63 6.23
N ASP A 295 72.96 17.24 5.68
CA ASP A 295 73.72 16.67 4.59
C ASP A 295 74.50 15.47 5.16
N ASP A 296 74.35 14.32 4.50
CA ASP A 296 74.96 13.02 4.79
C ASP A 296 74.51 12.26 6.05
N ILE A 297 73.70 11.23 5.83
CA ILE A 297 73.74 10.01 6.66
C ILE A 297 73.68 8.76 5.78
N ASP A 298 74.84 8.39 5.25
CA ASP A 298 75.22 7.02 4.86
C ASP A 298 75.31 6.06 6.10
N TYR A 299 74.69 6.39 7.24
CA TYR A 299 74.79 5.67 8.52
C TYR A 299 73.57 4.78 8.87
N VAL A 300 72.64 4.53 7.94
CA VAL A 300 71.61 3.46 8.14
C VAL A 300 71.77 2.34 7.12
N LYS A 301 73.02 2.04 6.75
CA LYS A 301 73.42 0.72 6.26
C LYS A 301 74.06 -0.03 7.43
N ALA A 302 73.48 -1.20 7.74
CA ALA A 302 73.88 -2.19 8.75
C ALA A 302 73.34 -1.99 10.18
N LYS A 303 72.03 -2.21 10.38
CA LYS A 303 71.49 -3.30 11.23
C LYS A 303 69.98 -3.41 11.09
#